data_AF-A0A4Q5TWI8-F1
#
_entry.id   AF-A0A4Q5TWI8-F1
#
_cell.length_a   1.000
_cell.length_b   1.000
_cell.length_c   1.000
_cell.angle_alpha   90.00
_cell.angle_beta   90.00
_cell.angle_gamma   90.00
#
_symmetry.space_group_name_H-M   'P 1'
#
loop_
_entity.id
_entity.type
_entity.pdbx_description
1 polymer ?
#
loop_
_entity_poly.entity_id
_entity_poly.type
_entity_poly.pdbx_seq_one_letter_code
_entity_poly.pdbx_strand_id
1 'polypeptide(L)'
;MLGIISKLFGGNKSDKDVKRIRPLVEKTNQFFTSYASLTNDELRSKTAEFRQRIQDHLKEANEEIAGLNTKADALPFNELNEKDAIYQEIDKLKKDKNKKIEEVLEEILPEAFAVIKETSRRFKENLQSPATATALDRELAVKKDYITIENDQVSFANSWTAGGGQVTWNMVHYDVQLIGGAVLHSGKIAEMATGEGKTLVSTLPAYLNALAGEGVHVVTVNDYLARRDSEWNGPIFEWLGLKVDCIDKHQPNTQERRNAYLADITYGTNNEFGFDYLRDNMVHSPEEMVQRKHHFAMVDEVDSVLIDDARTPLIISGPVARGDDQQFHVHKPRILTLVQEQERIVRTALNEAKKYFEKGEDGPKEGGLHLFRAYRGLPKYGPLIKFLSEPGVKVKMQKAENYYLQDQQKNMQVVDSELLFHIDEKQNSVDLTEKGLNAITRSGEDPEFFVLPDIAIKLAEVEKSPAPADEKLQQKEALLNEYSQKADRIHTVQQLLKAYSLFQKDVEYVIDNGAIKIVDEQTGRIMEGRRYSDGLHQALEAKENVKIEAATQTYATVTLQNYFRMYHKLCGMTGTAETEAAELWSIYKLDV
;
A
#
# COMPACT_ATOMS: atom_id res chain seq x y z
N MET A 1 1.68 33.68 28.87
CA MET A 1 0.28 34.17 28.75
C MET A 1 -0.68 33.15 28.10
N LEU A 2 -0.23 32.25 27.23
CA LEU A 2 -1.08 31.22 26.60
C LEU A 2 -1.66 30.15 27.57
N GLY A 3 -0.93 29.77 28.62
CA GLY A 3 -1.39 28.76 29.60
C GLY A 3 -2.44 29.24 30.63
N ILE A 4 -2.70 30.55 30.71
CA ILE A 4 -3.72 31.11 31.63
C ILE A 4 -5.08 31.17 30.92
N ILE A 5 -5.10 31.41 29.60
CA ILE A 5 -6.33 31.46 28.80
C ILE A 5 -6.94 30.06 28.60
N SER A 6 -6.13 29.01 28.49
CA SER A 6 -6.63 27.62 28.37
C SER A 6 -7.30 27.10 29.66
N LYS A 7 -6.83 27.54 30.83
CA LYS A 7 -7.46 27.23 32.14
C LYS A 7 -8.77 27.99 32.36
N LEU A 8 -8.90 29.21 31.83
CA LEU A 8 -10.12 30.03 31.94
C LEU A 8 -11.26 29.56 31.01
N PHE A 9 -10.99 28.73 29.99
CA PHE A 9 -11.98 28.20 29.03
C PHE A 9 -12.16 26.65 29.07
N GLY A 10 -11.85 26.03 30.20
CA GLY A 10 -12.31 24.66 30.49
C GLY A 10 -11.32 23.51 30.24
N GLY A 11 -10.01 23.75 30.25
CA GLY A 11 -8.98 22.70 30.18
C GLY A 11 -8.53 22.34 28.76
N ASN A 12 -7.46 21.54 28.67
CA ASN A 12 -6.95 20.94 27.42
C ASN A 12 -8.06 20.04 26.81
N LYS A 13 -8.13 19.92 25.47
CA LYS A 13 -9.04 19.00 24.76
C LYS A 13 -9.01 17.58 25.35
N SER A 14 -7.82 17.05 25.60
CA SER A 14 -7.61 15.74 26.22
C SER A 14 -8.30 15.64 27.60
N ASP A 15 -8.18 16.66 28.46
CA ASP A 15 -8.86 16.68 29.76
C ASP A 15 -10.39 16.61 29.62
N LYS A 16 -10.94 17.24 28.57
CA LYS A 16 -12.40 17.23 28.31
C LYS A 16 -12.84 15.84 27.84
N ASP A 17 -12.07 15.20 26.97
CA ASP A 17 -12.38 13.86 26.47
C ASP A 17 -12.24 12.79 27.56
N VAL A 18 -11.20 12.86 28.38
CA VAL A 18 -11.06 11.99 29.56
C VAL A 18 -12.24 12.17 30.52
N LYS A 19 -12.70 13.41 30.76
CA LYS A 19 -13.89 13.67 31.60
C LYS A 19 -15.15 13.04 31.03
N ARG A 20 -15.31 12.96 29.72
CA ARG A 20 -16.47 12.31 29.06
C ARG A 20 -16.44 10.79 29.23
N ILE A 21 -15.24 10.18 29.25
CA ILE A 21 -15.05 8.74 29.40
C ILE A 21 -15.11 8.30 30.88
N ARG A 22 -14.86 9.21 31.82
CA ARG A 22 -14.79 8.87 33.25
C ARG A 22 -16.02 8.14 33.82
N PRO A 23 -17.27 8.55 33.52
CA PRO A 23 -18.46 7.82 33.99
C PRO A 23 -18.50 6.36 33.50
N LEU A 24 -17.97 6.11 32.30
CA LEU A 24 -17.89 4.76 31.73
C LEU A 24 -16.89 3.90 32.51
N VAL A 25 -15.73 4.45 32.87
CA VAL A 25 -14.72 3.77 33.71
C VAL A 25 -15.28 3.42 35.09
N GLU A 26 -16.02 4.36 35.70
CA GLU A 26 -16.69 4.13 36.99
C GLU A 26 -17.71 2.99 36.88
N LYS A 27 -18.51 2.97 35.82
CA LYS A 27 -19.48 1.90 35.55
C LYS A 27 -18.79 0.55 35.29
N THR A 28 -17.68 0.52 34.53
CA THR A 28 -16.85 -0.67 34.36
C THR A 28 -16.34 -1.20 35.69
N ASN A 29 -15.85 -0.33 36.57
CA ASN A 29 -15.34 -0.74 37.88
C ASN A 29 -16.45 -1.25 38.82
N GLN A 30 -17.67 -0.73 38.70
CA GLN A 30 -18.84 -1.27 39.41
C GLN A 30 -19.16 -2.69 38.95
N PHE A 31 -19.21 -2.93 37.63
CA PHE A 31 -19.42 -4.28 37.09
C PHE A 31 -18.28 -5.22 37.49
N PHE A 32 -17.02 -4.78 37.37
CA PHE A 32 -15.85 -5.57 37.79
C PHE A 32 -15.97 -6.02 39.25
N THR A 33 -16.38 -5.12 40.15
CA THR A 33 -16.62 -5.44 41.56
C THR A 33 -17.74 -6.48 41.70
N SER A 34 -18.84 -6.34 40.95
CA SER A 34 -19.95 -7.30 40.97
C SER A 34 -19.59 -8.66 40.37
N TYR A 35 -18.70 -8.71 39.39
CA TYR A 35 -18.31 -9.93 38.69
C TYR A 35 -17.32 -10.79 39.48
N ALA A 36 -16.73 -10.21 40.52
CA ALA A 36 -15.88 -10.94 41.45
C ALA A 36 -16.58 -12.12 42.15
N SER A 37 -17.92 -12.07 42.29
CA SER A 37 -18.70 -13.16 42.89
C SER A 37 -19.19 -14.21 41.87
N LEU A 38 -19.01 -13.98 40.57
CA LEU A 38 -19.43 -14.95 39.55
C LEU A 38 -18.52 -16.18 39.56
N THR A 39 -19.09 -17.34 39.28
CA THR A 39 -18.32 -18.54 38.94
C THR A 39 -17.58 -18.36 37.62
N ASN A 40 -16.66 -19.28 37.29
CA ASN A 40 -15.98 -19.27 35.99
C ASN A 40 -16.97 -19.47 34.84
N ASP A 41 -17.94 -20.38 34.98
CA ASP A 41 -18.96 -20.61 33.96
C ASP A 41 -19.90 -19.40 33.77
N GLU A 42 -20.29 -18.72 34.84
CA GLU A 42 -21.11 -17.51 34.74
C GLU A 42 -20.35 -16.33 34.10
N LEU A 43 -19.05 -16.20 34.36
CA LEU A 43 -18.25 -15.16 33.70
C LEU A 43 -18.08 -15.48 32.21
N ARG A 44 -17.81 -16.74 31.85
CA ARG A 44 -17.70 -17.17 30.45
C ARG A 44 -19.03 -17.01 29.70
N SER A 45 -20.16 -17.26 30.35
CA SER A 45 -21.48 -17.14 29.72
C SER A 45 -21.86 -15.71 29.35
N LYS A 46 -21.19 -14.68 29.92
CA LYS A 46 -21.35 -13.28 29.51
C LYS A 46 -21.08 -13.06 28.02
N THR A 47 -20.13 -13.78 27.42
CA THR A 47 -19.88 -13.69 25.96
C THR A 47 -21.12 -14.09 25.16
N ALA A 48 -21.81 -15.16 25.57
CA ALA A 48 -23.04 -15.61 24.90
C ALA A 48 -24.20 -14.65 25.16
N GLU A 49 -24.33 -14.12 26.38
CA GLU A 49 -25.32 -13.09 26.74
C GLU A 49 -25.17 -11.84 25.86
N PHE A 50 -23.94 -11.32 25.70
CA PHE A 50 -23.69 -10.14 24.87
C PHE A 50 -23.95 -10.41 23.40
N ARG A 51 -23.52 -11.56 22.87
CA ARG A 51 -23.81 -11.97 21.49
C ARG A 51 -25.33 -12.04 21.25
N GLN A 52 -26.10 -12.55 22.19
CA GLN A 52 -27.57 -12.59 22.09
C GLN A 52 -28.17 -11.18 22.09
N ARG A 53 -27.74 -10.30 23.00
CA ARG A 53 -28.20 -8.89 23.03
C ARG A 53 -27.93 -8.17 21.71
N ILE A 54 -26.76 -8.38 21.12
CA ILE A 54 -26.42 -7.82 19.80
C ILE A 54 -27.31 -8.41 18.71
N GLN A 55 -27.51 -9.73 18.68
CA GLN A 55 -28.39 -10.37 17.70
C GLN A 55 -29.84 -9.86 17.79
N ASP A 56 -30.37 -9.72 19.01
CA ASP A 56 -31.71 -9.21 19.25
C ASP A 56 -31.84 -7.75 18.77
N HIS A 57 -30.84 -6.91 19.05
CA HIS A 57 -30.80 -5.53 18.60
C HIS A 57 -30.72 -5.39 17.06
N LEU A 58 -30.04 -6.33 16.40
CA LEU A 58 -29.85 -6.32 14.93
C LEU A 58 -30.91 -7.11 14.17
N LYS A 59 -31.85 -7.77 14.85
CA LYS A 59 -32.80 -8.72 14.25
C LYS A 59 -33.55 -8.14 13.04
N GLU A 60 -34.18 -6.98 13.22
CA GLU A 60 -34.95 -6.32 12.17
C GLU A 60 -34.09 -6.00 10.94
N ALA A 61 -32.90 -5.43 11.15
CA ALA A 61 -32.00 -5.07 10.05
C ALA A 61 -31.49 -6.32 9.30
N ASN A 62 -31.20 -7.41 10.02
CA ASN A 62 -30.77 -8.67 9.43
C ASN A 62 -31.91 -9.32 8.62
N GLU A 63 -33.14 -9.31 9.14
CA GLU A 63 -34.32 -9.84 8.44
C GLU A 63 -34.62 -9.06 7.16
N GLU A 64 -34.50 -7.73 7.19
CA GLU A 64 -34.70 -6.87 6.02
C GLU A 64 -33.64 -7.14 4.93
N ILE A 65 -32.36 -7.19 5.31
CA ILE A 65 -31.26 -7.51 4.40
C ILE A 65 -31.44 -8.91 3.79
N ALA A 66 -31.78 -9.91 4.61
CA ALA A 66 -32.00 -11.28 4.13
C ALA A 66 -33.19 -11.34 3.14
N GLY A 67 -34.28 -10.62 3.44
CA GLY A 67 -35.43 -10.50 2.57
C GLY A 67 -35.10 -9.88 1.21
N LEU A 68 -34.29 -8.82 1.19
CA LEU A 68 -33.83 -8.19 -0.06
C LEU A 68 -32.88 -9.07 -0.86
N ASN A 69 -31.94 -9.79 -0.20
CA ASN A 69 -31.08 -10.75 -0.90
C ASN A 69 -31.92 -11.84 -1.58
N THR A 70 -32.91 -12.39 -0.87
CA THR A 70 -33.81 -13.41 -1.41
C THR A 70 -34.60 -12.88 -2.61
N LYS A 71 -35.04 -11.63 -2.56
CA LYS A 71 -35.70 -10.97 -3.70
C LYS A 71 -34.75 -10.81 -4.88
N ALA A 72 -33.52 -10.34 -4.65
CA ALA A 72 -32.52 -10.16 -5.70
C ALA A 72 -32.15 -11.48 -6.40
N ASP A 73 -32.03 -12.58 -5.63
CA ASP A 73 -31.71 -13.91 -6.15
C ASP A 73 -32.86 -14.51 -6.96
N ALA A 74 -34.11 -14.20 -6.60
CA ALA A 74 -35.30 -14.66 -7.31
C ALA A 74 -35.55 -13.94 -8.65
N LEU A 75 -35.00 -12.74 -8.85
CA LEU A 75 -35.17 -12.00 -10.10
C LEU A 75 -34.40 -12.65 -11.25
N PRO A 76 -34.99 -12.74 -12.46
CA PRO A 76 -34.32 -13.32 -13.61
C PRO A 76 -33.17 -12.43 -14.11
N PHE A 77 -32.22 -13.02 -14.84
CA PHE A 77 -30.97 -12.36 -15.25
C PHE A 77 -31.17 -11.12 -16.14
N ASN A 78 -32.30 -11.03 -16.84
CA ASN A 78 -32.64 -9.92 -17.72
C ASN A 78 -33.18 -8.68 -17.00
N GLU A 79 -33.45 -8.75 -15.69
CA GLU A 79 -33.95 -7.63 -14.87
C GLU A 79 -32.83 -6.93 -14.09
N LEU A 80 -31.76 -6.57 -14.80
CA LEU A 80 -30.54 -5.99 -14.22
C LEU A 80 -30.82 -4.70 -13.43
N ASN A 81 -31.68 -3.81 -13.94
CA ASN A 81 -31.98 -2.54 -13.28
C ASN A 81 -32.66 -2.71 -11.91
N GLU A 82 -33.54 -3.71 -11.77
CA GLU A 82 -34.24 -3.98 -10.51
C GLU A 82 -33.30 -4.64 -9.50
N LYS A 83 -32.43 -5.55 -9.96
CA LYS A 83 -31.36 -6.11 -9.12
C LYS A 83 -30.43 -5.02 -8.60
N ASP A 84 -29.98 -4.12 -9.48
CA ASP A 84 -29.08 -3.02 -9.11
C ASP A 84 -29.72 -2.10 -8.04
N ALA A 85 -31.02 -1.80 -8.16
CA ALA A 85 -31.74 -1.02 -7.16
C ALA A 85 -31.80 -1.74 -5.79
N ILE A 86 -32.06 -3.05 -5.78
CA ILE A 86 -32.08 -3.85 -4.55
C ILE A 86 -30.69 -3.89 -3.91
N TYR A 87 -29.62 -4.07 -4.69
CA TYR A 87 -28.26 -4.09 -4.15
C TYR A 87 -27.84 -2.74 -3.54
N GLN A 88 -28.25 -1.62 -4.14
CA GLN A 88 -28.03 -0.29 -3.56
C GLN A 88 -28.76 -0.12 -2.21
N GLU A 89 -29.98 -0.65 -2.08
CA GLU A 89 -30.74 -0.65 -0.83
C GLU A 89 -30.07 -1.54 0.23
N ILE A 90 -29.63 -2.74 -0.14
CA ILE A 90 -28.87 -3.64 0.72
C ILE A 90 -27.59 -2.95 1.24
N ASP A 91 -26.85 -2.25 0.39
CA ASP A 91 -25.64 -1.55 0.80
C ASP A 91 -25.91 -0.40 1.78
N LYS A 92 -27.04 0.29 1.62
CA LYS A 92 -27.51 1.29 2.59
C LYS A 92 -27.85 0.63 3.92
N LEU A 93 -28.63 -0.44 3.92
CA LEU A 93 -28.99 -1.17 5.14
C LEU A 93 -27.78 -1.78 5.85
N LYS A 94 -26.78 -2.26 5.12
CA LYS A 94 -25.51 -2.73 5.70
C LYS A 94 -24.78 -1.60 6.44
N LYS A 95 -24.81 -0.36 5.91
CA LYS A 95 -24.23 0.80 6.61
C LYS A 95 -25.03 1.19 7.84
N ASP A 96 -26.36 1.09 7.78
CA ASP A 96 -27.22 1.37 8.93
C ASP A 96 -27.11 0.26 10.01
N LYS A 97 -26.96 -1.01 9.61
CA LYS A 97 -26.62 -2.13 10.51
C LYS A 97 -25.32 -1.84 11.27
N ASN A 98 -24.29 -1.34 10.59
CA ASN A 98 -23.04 -0.97 11.26
C ASN A 98 -23.25 0.10 12.34
N LYS A 99 -24.13 1.09 12.13
CA LYS A 99 -24.46 2.08 13.16
C LYS A 99 -25.17 1.44 14.36
N LYS A 100 -26.14 0.57 14.11
CA LYS A 100 -26.83 -0.21 15.16
C LYS A 100 -25.85 -1.10 15.95
N ILE A 101 -24.81 -1.63 15.29
CA ILE A 101 -23.72 -2.35 15.98
C ILE A 101 -23.00 -1.41 16.95
N GLU A 102 -22.61 -0.21 16.52
CA GLU A 102 -21.93 0.75 17.42
C GLU A 102 -22.81 1.13 18.62
N GLU A 103 -24.10 1.39 18.38
CA GLU A 103 -25.06 1.73 19.45
C GLU A 103 -25.11 0.65 20.54
N VAL A 104 -25.30 -0.62 20.15
CA VAL A 104 -25.38 -1.72 21.13
C VAL A 104 -24.01 -2.03 21.77
N LEU A 105 -22.91 -1.86 21.04
CA LEU A 105 -21.57 -2.04 21.62
C LEU A 105 -21.25 -0.96 22.65
N GLU A 106 -21.65 0.29 22.45
CA GLU A 106 -21.50 1.36 23.44
C GLU A 106 -22.28 1.04 24.73
N GLU A 107 -23.48 0.46 24.62
CA GLU A 107 -24.26 0.02 25.78
C GLU A 107 -23.59 -1.11 26.56
N ILE A 108 -23.04 -2.10 25.84
CA ILE A 108 -22.38 -3.29 26.41
C ILE A 108 -20.98 -2.97 26.96
N LEU A 109 -20.30 -1.95 26.44
CA LEU A 109 -18.89 -1.64 26.70
C LEU A 109 -18.50 -1.73 28.19
N PRO A 110 -19.22 -1.11 29.15
CA PRO A 110 -18.80 -1.15 30.55
C PRO A 110 -18.80 -2.58 31.12
N GLU A 111 -19.76 -3.40 30.71
CA GLU A 111 -19.90 -4.80 31.13
C GLU A 111 -18.82 -5.67 30.47
N ALA A 112 -18.60 -5.50 29.17
CA ALA A 112 -17.59 -6.27 28.42
C ALA A 112 -16.17 -5.96 28.89
N PHE A 113 -15.86 -4.69 29.19
CA PHE A 113 -14.55 -4.32 29.73
C PHE A 113 -14.36 -4.90 31.14
N ALA A 114 -15.42 -4.96 31.94
CA ALA A 114 -15.39 -5.59 33.25
C ALA A 114 -15.15 -7.11 33.15
N VAL A 115 -15.70 -7.79 32.14
CA VAL A 115 -15.42 -9.20 31.87
C VAL A 115 -13.92 -9.40 31.59
N ILE A 116 -13.33 -8.63 30.69
CA ILE A 116 -11.89 -8.76 30.39
C ILE A 116 -11.03 -8.45 31.60
N LYS A 117 -11.35 -7.40 32.35
CA LYS A 117 -10.62 -7.02 33.57
C LYS A 117 -10.71 -8.11 34.64
N GLU A 118 -11.89 -8.71 34.82
CA GLU A 118 -12.11 -9.81 35.76
C GLU A 118 -11.39 -11.10 35.33
N THR A 119 -11.45 -11.47 34.05
CA THR A 119 -10.69 -12.60 33.51
C THR A 119 -9.19 -12.40 33.72
N SER A 120 -8.69 -11.19 33.46
CA SER A 120 -7.28 -10.84 33.69
C SER A 120 -6.89 -11.00 35.17
N ARG A 121 -7.76 -10.61 36.10
CA ARG A 121 -7.55 -10.83 37.54
C ARG A 121 -7.50 -12.32 37.88
N ARG A 122 -8.44 -13.12 37.37
CA ARG A 122 -8.50 -14.57 37.65
C ARG A 122 -7.25 -15.31 37.19
N PHE A 123 -6.74 -14.99 35.99
CA PHE A 123 -5.50 -15.56 35.48
C PHE A 123 -4.27 -15.08 36.27
N LYS A 124 -4.28 -13.85 36.78
CA LYS A 124 -3.21 -13.36 37.66
C LYS A 124 -3.20 -14.06 39.02
N GLU A 125 -4.37 -14.29 39.61
CA GLU A 125 -4.50 -14.78 40.99
C GLU A 125 -4.50 -16.31 41.10
N ASN A 126 -4.85 -17.02 40.02
CA ASN A 126 -4.94 -18.48 40.01
C ASN A 126 -3.97 -19.09 39.00
N LEU A 127 -3.36 -20.22 39.35
CA LEU A 127 -2.51 -20.99 38.43
C LEU A 127 -3.31 -21.66 37.31
N GLN A 128 -4.59 -21.92 37.58
CA GLN A 128 -5.51 -22.61 36.70
C GLN A 128 -6.91 -21.98 36.80
N SER A 129 -7.60 -21.89 35.67
CA SER A 129 -8.94 -21.33 35.57
C SER A 129 -9.95 -22.40 35.10
N PRO A 130 -10.47 -23.24 36.02
CA PRO A 130 -11.35 -24.36 35.68
C PRO A 130 -12.75 -23.91 35.28
N ALA A 131 -13.35 -24.55 34.29
CA ALA A 131 -14.72 -24.27 33.85
C ALA A 131 -15.32 -25.51 33.17
N THR A 132 -16.60 -25.48 32.86
CA THR A 132 -17.24 -26.51 32.04
C THR A 132 -16.71 -26.43 30.61
N ALA A 133 -16.26 -27.56 30.07
CA ALA A 133 -15.66 -27.60 28.73
C ALA A 133 -16.70 -27.35 27.64
N THR A 134 -16.39 -26.45 26.71
CA THR A 134 -17.18 -26.14 25.51
C THR A 134 -16.67 -26.90 24.27
N ALA A 135 -17.41 -26.84 23.16
CA ALA A 135 -16.96 -27.43 21.89
C ALA A 135 -15.64 -26.77 21.40
N LEU A 136 -15.52 -25.45 21.59
CA LEU A 136 -14.30 -24.71 21.24
C LEU A 136 -13.11 -25.16 22.10
N ASP A 137 -13.31 -25.35 23.40
CA ASP A 137 -12.24 -25.82 24.29
C ASP A 137 -11.68 -27.17 23.83
N ARG A 138 -12.56 -28.08 23.38
CA ARG A 138 -12.17 -29.40 22.86
C ARG A 138 -11.39 -29.29 21.55
N GLU A 139 -11.75 -28.36 20.67
CA GLU A 139 -10.99 -28.07 19.45
C GLU A 139 -9.59 -27.53 19.77
N LEU A 140 -9.50 -26.59 20.72
CA LEU A 140 -8.25 -25.92 21.08
C LEU A 140 -7.31 -26.82 21.89
N ALA A 141 -7.83 -27.68 22.78
CA ALA A 141 -7.04 -28.59 23.61
C ALA A 141 -6.19 -29.58 22.80
N VAL A 142 -6.52 -29.82 21.53
CA VAL A 142 -5.70 -30.65 20.61
C VAL A 142 -4.40 -29.94 20.21
N LYS A 143 -4.42 -28.61 20.18
CA LYS A 143 -3.34 -27.77 19.61
C LYS A 143 -2.62 -26.92 20.65
N LYS A 144 -3.23 -26.68 21.80
CA LYS A 144 -2.77 -25.72 22.81
C LYS A 144 -2.45 -26.46 24.12
N ASP A 145 -1.20 -26.40 24.53
CA ASP A 145 -0.66 -27.08 25.71
C ASP A 145 -1.12 -26.49 27.05
N TYR A 146 -1.57 -25.23 27.05
CA TYR A 146 -2.14 -24.57 28.22
C TYR A 146 -3.61 -24.92 28.51
N ILE A 147 -4.22 -25.80 27.71
CA ILE A 147 -5.61 -26.24 27.88
C ILE A 147 -5.63 -27.74 28.18
N THR A 148 -6.15 -28.12 29.34
CA THR A 148 -6.35 -29.51 29.73
C THR A 148 -7.83 -29.80 29.95
N ILE A 149 -8.33 -30.94 29.47
CA ILE A 149 -9.73 -31.36 29.67
C ILE A 149 -9.77 -32.71 30.38
N GLU A 150 -10.47 -32.77 31.51
CA GLU A 150 -10.72 -33.97 32.30
C GLU A 150 -12.18 -34.02 32.73
N ASN A 151 -12.90 -35.12 32.45
CA ASN A 151 -14.28 -35.35 32.88
C ASN A 151 -15.23 -34.15 32.60
N ASP A 152 -15.22 -33.65 31.35
CA ASP A 152 -15.99 -32.47 30.90
C ASP A 152 -15.67 -31.13 31.59
N GLN A 153 -14.60 -31.07 32.39
CA GLN A 153 -14.04 -29.83 32.92
C GLN A 153 -12.80 -29.45 32.11
N VAL A 154 -12.72 -28.18 31.70
CA VAL A 154 -11.54 -27.58 31.10
C VAL A 154 -10.78 -26.78 32.15
N SER A 155 -9.46 -26.79 32.08
CA SER A 155 -8.59 -25.93 32.89
C SER A 155 -7.60 -25.22 31.98
N PHE A 156 -7.57 -23.89 32.06
CA PHE A 156 -6.58 -23.06 31.38
C PHE A 156 -5.46 -22.70 32.35
N ALA A 157 -4.21 -22.98 31.98
CA ALA A 157 -3.05 -22.55 32.74
C ALA A 157 -2.86 -21.02 32.65
N ASN A 158 -2.35 -20.40 33.71
CA ASN A 158 -2.00 -18.98 33.69
C ASN A 158 -0.63 -18.68 33.04
N SER A 159 0.07 -19.71 32.57
CA SER A 159 1.36 -19.60 31.91
C SER A 159 1.42 -20.48 30.68
N TRP A 160 1.96 -19.94 29.59
CA TRP A 160 2.03 -20.58 28.28
C TRP A 160 3.22 -20.04 27.48
N THR A 161 3.49 -20.64 26.32
CA THR A 161 4.49 -20.13 25.37
C THR A 161 3.88 -19.04 24.49
N ALA A 162 4.53 -17.88 24.42
CA ALA A 162 4.20 -16.81 23.48
C ALA A 162 5.48 -16.20 22.89
N GLY A 163 5.54 -16.05 21.56
CA GLY A 163 6.72 -15.51 20.86
C GLY A 163 8.01 -16.29 21.13
N GLY A 164 7.89 -17.60 21.40
CA GLY A 164 9.01 -18.50 21.73
C GLY A 164 9.49 -18.47 23.18
N GLY A 165 8.89 -17.66 24.06
CA GLY A 165 9.22 -17.60 25.48
C GLY A 165 8.05 -18.00 26.38
N GLN A 166 8.35 -18.49 27.58
CA GLN A 166 7.31 -18.72 28.60
C GLN A 166 6.83 -17.38 29.16
N VAL A 167 5.53 -17.13 29.09
CA VAL A 167 4.86 -15.98 29.70
C VAL A 167 3.96 -16.46 30.83
N THR A 168 3.85 -15.68 31.90
CA THR A 168 2.88 -15.87 32.97
C THR A 168 2.01 -14.63 33.05
N TRP A 169 0.70 -14.80 32.96
CA TRP A 169 -0.23 -13.69 33.05
C TRP A 169 -0.23 -13.12 34.47
N ASN A 170 0.21 -11.88 34.63
CA ASN A 170 0.33 -11.22 35.93
C ASN A 170 -0.28 -9.80 35.95
N MET A 171 -1.16 -9.51 34.99
CA MET A 171 -1.65 -8.17 34.69
C MET A 171 -3.15 -8.01 35.00
N VAL A 172 -3.54 -6.81 35.44
CA VAL A 172 -4.95 -6.38 35.60
C VAL A 172 -5.03 -4.93 35.14
N HIS A 173 -6.08 -4.59 34.38
CA HIS A 173 -6.21 -3.26 33.79
C HIS A 173 -6.36 -2.14 34.84
N TYR A 174 -5.56 -1.09 34.70
CA TYR A 174 -5.71 0.17 35.41
C TYR A 174 -6.80 1.05 34.77
N ASP A 175 -7.28 2.05 35.51
CA ASP A 175 -8.31 2.98 35.01
C ASP A 175 -7.86 3.75 33.76
N VAL A 176 -6.58 4.12 33.67
CA VAL A 176 -6.01 4.77 32.48
C VAL A 176 -6.05 3.85 31.25
N GLN A 177 -5.94 2.54 31.46
CA GLN A 177 -6.02 1.55 30.39
C GLN A 177 -7.48 1.32 29.95
N LEU A 178 -8.44 1.44 30.88
CA LEU A 178 -9.87 1.45 30.54
C LEU A 178 -10.23 2.69 29.69
N ILE A 179 -9.63 3.84 29.99
CA ILE A 179 -9.76 5.05 29.15
C ILE A 179 -9.20 4.80 27.76
N GLY A 180 -7.97 4.28 27.66
CA GLY A 180 -7.35 3.94 26.37
C GLY A 180 -8.20 2.97 25.55
N GLY A 181 -8.74 1.92 26.18
CA GLY A 181 -9.64 0.96 25.53
C GLY A 181 -10.91 1.61 24.99
N ALA A 182 -11.51 2.55 25.74
CA ALA A 182 -12.70 3.28 25.30
C ALA A 182 -12.40 4.22 24.12
N VAL A 183 -11.25 4.93 24.16
CA VAL A 183 -10.78 5.76 23.04
C VAL A 183 -10.61 4.92 21.77
N LEU A 184 -9.98 3.75 21.87
CA LEU A 184 -9.81 2.83 20.74
C LEU A 184 -11.14 2.32 20.19
N HIS A 185 -12.10 1.98 21.08
CA HIS A 185 -13.42 1.56 20.63
C HIS A 185 -14.16 2.67 19.87
N SER A 186 -14.00 3.94 20.27
CA SER A 186 -14.61 5.10 19.61
C SER A 186 -13.98 5.48 18.26
N GLY A 187 -13.06 4.68 17.71
CA GLY A 187 -12.43 4.96 16.41
C GLY A 187 -11.42 6.11 16.47
N LYS A 188 -10.70 6.23 17.59
CA LYS A 188 -9.69 7.28 17.82
C LYS A 188 -8.31 6.68 18.06
N ILE A 189 -7.31 7.55 18.20
CA ILE A 189 -5.96 7.17 18.56
C ILE A 189 -5.77 7.33 20.08
N ALA A 190 -5.29 6.27 20.72
CA ALA A 190 -4.88 6.33 22.11
C ALA A 190 -3.37 6.54 22.20
N GLU A 191 -2.95 7.77 22.51
CA GLU A 191 -1.53 8.05 22.81
C GLU A 191 -1.20 7.58 24.23
N MET A 192 -0.31 6.59 24.32
CA MET A 192 0.10 5.96 25.58
C MET A 192 1.61 5.75 25.57
N ALA A 193 2.29 6.27 26.60
CA ALA A 193 3.73 6.13 26.72
C ALA A 193 4.17 4.65 26.74
N THR A 194 5.37 4.38 26.25
CA THR A 194 5.96 3.03 26.28
C THR A 194 6.00 2.50 27.72
N GLY A 195 5.44 1.31 27.93
CA GLY A 195 5.33 0.69 29.26
C GLY A 195 3.95 0.84 29.92
N GLU A 196 3.06 1.69 29.40
CA GLU A 196 1.67 1.83 29.90
C GLU A 196 0.76 0.63 29.55
N GLY A 197 1.30 -0.40 28.90
CA GLY A 197 0.60 -1.65 28.60
C GLY A 197 -0.31 -1.60 27.37
N LYS A 198 0.14 -1.00 26.26
CA LYS A 198 -0.57 -0.96 24.96
C LYS A 198 -1.16 -2.32 24.54
N THR A 199 -0.35 -3.38 24.60
CA THR A 199 -0.77 -4.76 24.30
C THR A 199 -1.88 -5.29 25.22
N LEU A 200 -1.92 -4.85 26.48
CA LEU A 200 -2.99 -5.21 27.42
C LEU A 200 -4.26 -4.37 27.17
N VAL A 201 -4.10 -3.09 26.86
CA VAL A 201 -5.21 -2.18 26.54
C VAL A 201 -5.97 -2.67 25.32
N SER A 202 -5.25 -3.19 24.31
CA SER A 202 -5.82 -3.70 23.07
C SER A 202 -6.84 -4.83 23.29
N THR A 203 -6.77 -5.56 24.41
CA THR A 203 -7.71 -6.67 24.69
C THR A 203 -9.14 -6.21 24.93
N LEU A 204 -9.31 -4.99 25.46
CA LEU A 204 -10.61 -4.41 25.78
C LEU A 204 -11.46 -4.16 24.51
N PRO A 205 -11.01 -3.31 23.56
CA PRO A 205 -11.75 -3.09 22.32
C PRO A 205 -11.74 -4.31 21.41
N ALA A 206 -10.70 -5.16 21.43
CA ALA A 206 -10.70 -6.38 20.62
C ALA A 206 -11.81 -7.34 21.06
N TYR A 207 -11.96 -7.58 22.37
CA TYR A 207 -13.05 -8.40 22.90
C TYR A 207 -14.41 -7.80 22.55
N LEU A 208 -14.63 -6.52 22.86
CA LEU A 208 -15.93 -5.88 22.64
C LEU A 208 -16.37 -5.93 21.18
N ASN A 209 -15.50 -5.52 20.25
CA ASN A 209 -15.86 -5.46 18.83
C ASN A 209 -15.97 -6.87 18.20
N ALA A 210 -15.26 -7.86 18.73
CA ALA A 210 -15.39 -9.25 18.30
C ALA A 210 -16.78 -9.85 18.61
N LEU A 211 -17.50 -9.34 19.62
CA LEU A 211 -18.85 -9.83 19.98
C LEU A 211 -19.88 -9.65 18.86
N ALA A 212 -19.66 -8.72 17.93
CA ALA A 212 -20.54 -8.50 16.79
C ALA A 212 -20.43 -9.61 15.72
N GLY A 213 -19.38 -10.45 15.74
CA GLY A 213 -19.17 -11.53 14.77
C GLY A 213 -18.71 -11.07 13.37
N GLU A 214 -18.60 -9.77 13.14
CA GLU A 214 -18.00 -9.18 11.93
C GLU A 214 -16.45 -9.19 12.00
N GLY A 215 -15.94 -9.37 13.22
CA GLY A 215 -14.58 -9.60 13.68
C GLY A 215 -13.54 -8.49 13.44
N VAL A 216 -12.35 -8.75 13.96
CA VAL A 216 -11.38 -7.72 14.35
C VAL A 216 -10.01 -8.00 13.75
N HIS A 217 -9.42 -7.01 13.07
CA HIS A 217 -8.04 -7.07 12.61
C HIS A 217 -7.14 -6.26 13.55
N VAL A 218 -6.19 -6.92 14.21
CA VAL A 218 -5.15 -6.28 15.02
C VAL A 218 -3.88 -6.23 14.19
N VAL A 219 -3.47 -5.01 13.83
CA VAL A 219 -2.35 -4.77 12.93
C VAL A 219 -1.12 -4.38 13.75
N THR A 220 0.01 -5.01 13.46
CA THR A 220 1.31 -4.70 14.08
C THR A 220 2.36 -4.40 13.01
N VAL A 221 3.50 -3.85 13.43
CA VAL A 221 4.59 -3.44 12.53
C VAL A 221 5.43 -4.59 11.97
N ASN A 222 5.40 -5.78 12.58
CA ASN A 222 6.12 -6.95 12.09
C ASN A 222 5.49 -8.28 12.52
N ASP A 223 5.86 -9.35 11.81
CA ASP A 223 5.31 -10.69 11.97
C ASP A 223 5.59 -11.29 13.37
N TYR A 224 6.75 -10.99 13.96
CA TYR A 224 7.09 -11.42 15.30
C TYR A 224 6.11 -10.86 16.34
N LEU A 225 5.83 -9.55 16.29
CA LEU A 225 4.89 -8.91 17.20
C LEU A 225 3.46 -9.41 16.97
N ALA A 226 3.02 -9.56 15.72
CA ALA A 226 1.73 -10.13 15.38
C ALA A 226 1.54 -11.53 16.01
N ARG A 227 2.54 -12.41 15.84
CA ARG A 227 2.50 -13.77 16.38
C ARG A 227 2.57 -13.77 17.90
N ARG A 228 3.53 -13.04 18.48
CA ARG A 228 3.72 -12.92 19.93
C ARG A 228 2.44 -12.44 20.60
N ASP A 229 1.83 -11.37 20.11
CA ASP A 229 0.67 -10.76 20.77
C ASP A 229 -0.60 -11.61 20.58
N SER A 230 -0.75 -12.27 19.43
CA SER A 230 -1.81 -13.28 19.23
C SER A 230 -1.71 -14.44 20.23
N GLU A 231 -0.49 -14.89 20.53
CA GLU A 231 -0.23 -15.99 21.47
C GLU A 231 -0.30 -15.52 22.92
N TRP A 232 0.13 -14.28 23.19
CA TRP A 232 0.11 -13.73 24.53
C TRP A 232 -1.31 -13.41 24.97
N ASN A 233 -2.11 -12.74 24.14
CA ASN A 233 -3.48 -12.38 24.53
C ASN A 233 -4.51 -13.49 24.23
N GLY A 234 -4.17 -14.42 23.32
CA GLY A 234 -5.05 -15.51 22.87
C GLY A 234 -5.78 -16.25 24.00
N PRO A 235 -5.09 -16.75 25.04
CA PRO A 235 -5.73 -17.54 26.11
C PRO A 235 -6.84 -16.79 26.87
N ILE A 236 -6.73 -15.47 27.02
CA ILE A 236 -7.78 -14.66 27.67
C ILE A 236 -9.06 -14.65 26.82
N PHE A 237 -8.93 -14.51 25.51
CA PHE A 237 -10.06 -14.52 24.58
C PHE A 237 -10.64 -15.92 24.38
N GLU A 238 -9.78 -16.92 24.22
CA GLU A 238 -10.14 -18.33 24.03
C GLU A 238 -10.89 -18.87 25.26
N TRP A 239 -10.44 -18.52 26.47
CA TRP A 239 -11.17 -18.85 27.69
C TRP A 239 -12.57 -18.23 27.71
N LEU A 240 -12.73 -17.01 27.20
CA LEU A 240 -14.02 -16.33 27.03
C LEU A 240 -14.84 -16.83 25.82
N GLY A 241 -14.36 -17.83 25.07
CA GLY A 241 -15.10 -18.47 23.98
C GLY A 241 -14.93 -17.79 22.61
N LEU A 242 -13.87 -17.00 22.41
CA LEU A 242 -13.53 -16.39 21.12
C LEU A 242 -12.41 -17.16 20.41
N LYS A 243 -12.45 -17.19 19.08
CA LYS A 243 -11.35 -17.69 18.25
C LYS A 243 -10.33 -16.57 17.97
N VAL A 244 -9.04 -16.88 18.14
CA VAL A 244 -7.94 -15.97 17.83
C VAL A 244 -6.93 -16.67 16.94
N ASP A 245 -6.49 -15.99 15.89
CA ASP A 245 -5.42 -16.50 15.03
C ASP A 245 -4.55 -15.35 14.47
N CYS A 246 -3.44 -15.71 13.83
CA CYS A 246 -2.49 -14.79 13.22
C CYS A 246 -2.21 -15.20 11.78
N ILE A 247 -2.49 -14.32 10.82
CA ILE A 247 -2.34 -14.63 9.39
C ILE A 247 -0.89 -14.88 8.98
N ASP A 248 0.07 -14.26 9.68
CA ASP A 248 1.50 -14.48 9.44
C ASP A 248 1.94 -15.92 9.76
N LYS A 249 1.13 -16.74 10.44
CA LYS A 249 1.42 -18.18 10.68
C LYS A 249 1.13 -19.07 9.47
N HIS A 250 0.36 -18.57 8.50
CA HIS A 250 -0.23 -19.36 7.44
C HIS A 250 0.20 -18.85 6.08
N GLN A 251 0.44 -19.77 5.14
CA GLN A 251 0.78 -19.39 3.77
C GLN A 251 -0.41 -18.67 3.10
N PRO A 252 -0.17 -17.64 2.27
CA PRO A 252 -1.24 -16.96 1.53
C PRO A 252 -2.10 -17.92 0.68
N ASN A 253 -3.36 -17.57 0.46
CA ASN A 253 -4.32 -18.33 -0.36
C ASN A 253 -4.56 -19.79 0.08
N THR A 254 -4.35 -20.11 1.36
CA THR A 254 -4.62 -21.43 1.92
C THR A 254 -5.92 -21.46 2.74
N GLN A 255 -6.45 -22.66 2.98
CA GLN A 255 -7.62 -22.82 3.85
C GLN A 255 -7.32 -22.39 5.29
N GLU A 256 -6.09 -22.60 5.76
CA GLU A 256 -5.62 -22.15 7.07
C GLU A 256 -5.63 -20.62 7.17
N ARG A 257 -5.17 -19.92 6.12
CA ARG A 257 -5.24 -18.46 6.01
C ARG A 257 -6.68 -17.96 6.08
N ARG A 258 -7.59 -18.60 5.36
CA ARG A 258 -9.03 -18.29 5.42
C ARG A 258 -9.60 -18.54 6.81
N ASN A 259 -9.24 -19.64 7.46
CA ASN A 259 -9.67 -19.94 8.82
C ASN A 259 -9.18 -18.88 9.82
N ALA A 260 -7.99 -18.32 9.62
CA ALA A 260 -7.47 -17.23 10.46
C ALA A 260 -8.28 -15.94 10.31
N TYR A 261 -8.77 -15.61 9.11
CA TYR A 261 -9.69 -14.49 8.89
C TYR A 261 -11.12 -14.74 9.41
N LEU A 262 -11.53 -16.01 9.48
CA LEU A 262 -12.81 -16.43 10.07
C LEU A 262 -12.78 -16.45 11.61
N ALA A 263 -11.61 -16.27 12.23
CA ALA A 263 -11.51 -16.08 13.67
C ALA A 263 -12.26 -14.80 14.11
N ASP A 264 -12.63 -14.74 15.40
CA ASP A 264 -13.24 -13.54 15.97
C ASP A 264 -12.24 -12.38 15.98
N ILE A 265 -10.96 -12.69 16.27
CA ILE A 265 -9.84 -11.75 16.28
C ILE A 265 -8.69 -12.30 15.44
N THR A 266 -8.23 -11.52 14.48
CA THR A 266 -7.16 -11.86 13.54
C THR A 266 -6.01 -10.88 13.72
N TYR A 267 -4.84 -11.38 14.11
CA TYR A 267 -3.60 -10.60 14.15
C TYR A 267 -2.89 -10.68 12.81
N GLY A 268 -2.19 -9.61 12.43
CA GLY A 268 -1.36 -9.61 11.24
C GLY A 268 -0.50 -8.36 11.06
N THR A 269 0.33 -8.35 10.03
CA THR A 269 1.03 -7.14 9.56
C THR A 269 0.20 -6.37 8.53
N ASN A 270 0.43 -5.06 8.43
CA ASN A 270 -0.18 -4.19 7.41
C ASN A 270 0.03 -4.74 5.99
N ASN A 271 1.24 -5.22 5.70
CA ASN A 271 1.60 -5.81 4.42
C ASN A 271 0.79 -7.07 4.12
N GLU A 272 0.70 -8.02 5.06
CA GLU A 272 -0.02 -9.27 4.84
C GLU A 272 -1.52 -9.04 4.63
N PHE A 273 -2.14 -8.14 5.41
CA PHE A 273 -3.53 -7.73 5.21
C PHE A 273 -3.75 -7.07 3.84
N GLY A 274 -2.88 -6.13 3.45
CA GLY A 274 -3.02 -5.44 2.18
C GLY A 274 -2.75 -6.34 0.97
N PHE A 275 -1.78 -7.25 1.04
CA PHE A 275 -1.51 -8.20 -0.04
C PHE A 275 -2.59 -9.27 -0.18
N ASP A 276 -3.17 -9.76 0.92
CA ASP A 276 -4.34 -10.65 0.84
C ASP A 276 -5.51 -9.94 0.17
N TYR A 277 -5.76 -8.67 0.47
CA TYR A 277 -6.77 -7.89 -0.24
C TYR A 277 -6.48 -7.81 -1.75
N LEU A 278 -5.23 -7.51 -2.14
CA LEU A 278 -4.87 -7.49 -3.56
C LEU A 278 -5.06 -8.87 -4.22
N ARG A 279 -4.69 -9.96 -3.54
CA ARG A 279 -4.88 -11.33 -4.03
C ARG A 279 -6.36 -11.69 -4.16
N ASP A 280 -7.19 -11.34 -3.18
CA ASP A 280 -8.64 -11.56 -3.20
C ASP A 280 -9.33 -10.82 -4.35
N ASN A 281 -8.79 -9.70 -4.81
CA ASN A 281 -9.32 -8.99 -5.99
C ASN A 281 -8.80 -9.57 -7.33
N MET A 282 -7.94 -10.59 -7.29
CA MET A 282 -7.39 -11.28 -8.46
C MET A 282 -7.89 -12.73 -8.59
N VAL A 283 -8.67 -13.24 -7.63
CA VAL A 283 -9.19 -14.61 -7.67
C VAL A 283 -10.24 -14.80 -8.76
N HIS A 284 -10.40 -16.04 -9.22
CA HIS A 284 -11.39 -16.36 -10.26
C HIS A 284 -12.77 -16.70 -9.71
N SER A 285 -12.83 -17.11 -8.43
CA SER A 285 -14.07 -17.51 -7.77
C SER A 285 -14.16 -16.95 -6.34
N PRO A 286 -15.36 -16.58 -5.84
CA PRO A 286 -15.52 -16.06 -4.48
C PRO A 286 -15.04 -17.02 -3.38
N GLU A 287 -15.02 -18.32 -3.65
CA GLU A 287 -14.58 -19.35 -2.73
C GLU A 287 -13.07 -19.34 -2.48
N GLU A 288 -12.29 -18.74 -3.39
CA GLU A 288 -10.84 -18.58 -3.25
C GLU A 288 -10.45 -17.40 -2.33
N MET A 289 -11.40 -16.48 -2.05
CA MET A 289 -11.12 -15.33 -1.18
C MET A 289 -10.82 -15.79 0.24
N VAL A 290 -9.76 -15.22 0.83
CA VAL A 290 -9.38 -15.51 2.22
C VAL A 290 -9.95 -14.50 3.20
N GLN A 291 -10.10 -13.23 2.81
CA GLN A 291 -10.62 -12.18 3.68
C GLN A 291 -12.14 -12.20 3.77
N ARG A 292 -12.64 -11.61 4.85
CA ARG A 292 -14.02 -11.15 4.98
C ARG A 292 -14.09 -9.63 4.81
N LYS A 293 -15.30 -9.08 4.89
CA LYS A 293 -15.52 -7.63 4.86
C LYS A 293 -14.71 -6.91 5.95
N HIS A 294 -14.07 -5.80 5.57
CA HIS A 294 -13.31 -4.93 6.49
C HIS A 294 -14.23 -4.23 7.50
N HIS A 295 -14.30 -4.77 8.73
CA HIS A 295 -15.18 -4.24 9.78
C HIS A 295 -14.44 -3.33 10.76
N PHE A 296 -13.60 -3.90 11.64
CA PHE A 296 -12.84 -3.15 12.64
C PHE A 296 -11.34 -3.44 12.53
N ALA A 297 -10.53 -2.40 12.36
CA ALA A 297 -9.07 -2.48 12.41
C ALA A 297 -8.52 -1.65 13.56
N MET A 298 -7.59 -2.24 14.30
CA MET A 298 -6.84 -1.58 15.35
C MET A 298 -5.36 -1.67 15.03
N VAL A 299 -4.71 -0.52 14.86
CA VAL A 299 -3.31 -0.42 14.43
C VAL A 299 -2.41 -0.09 15.61
N ASP A 300 -1.49 -1.00 15.95
CA ASP A 300 -0.40 -0.72 16.87
C ASP A 300 0.73 0.02 16.17
N GLU A 301 1.38 0.93 16.91
CA GLU A 301 2.31 1.95 16.39
C GLU A 301 1.77 2.64 15.13
N VAL A 302 0.60 3.29 15.29
CA VAL A 302 -0.18 3.89 14.21
C VAL A 302 0.58 4.93 13.39
N ASP A 303 1.51 5.66 14.00
CA ASP A 303 2.43 6.59 13.34
C ASP A 303 3.35 5.85 12.35
N SER A 304 3.95 4.74 12.78
CA SER A 304 4.81 3.93 11.90
C SER A 304 4.02 3.34 10.72
N VAL A 305 2.81 2.82 10.98
CA VAL A 305 2.03 2.09 9.96
C VAL A 305 1.26 3.02 9.01
N LEU A 306 0.60 4.06 9.54
CA LEU A 306 -0.31 4.91 8.76
C LEU A 306 0.37 6.18 8.22
N ILE A 307 1.58 6.51 8.68
CA ILE A 307 2.34 7.67 8.18
C ILE A 307 3.61 7.21 7.47
N ASP A 308 4.49 6.47 8.13
CA ASP A 308 5.79 6.10 7.56
C ASP A 308 5.67 5.04 6.46
N ASP A 309 5.06 3.90 6.76
CA ASP A 309 4.85 2.82 5.79
C ASP A 309 3.87 3.21 4.67
N ALA A 310 2.92 4.10 4.97
CA ALA A 310 1.86 4.49 4.05
C ALA A 310 2.35 5.25 2.80
N ARG A 311 3.62 5.66 2.76
CA ARG A 311 4.26 6.35 1.64
C ARG A 311 4.50 5.45 0.43
N THR A 312 4.61 4.13 0.64
CA THR A 312 4.87 3.17 -0.44
C THR A 312 3.61 2.35 -0.71
N PRO A 313 3.10 2.30 -1.96
CA PRO A 313 1.98 1.43 -2.29
C PRO A 313 2.38 -0.05 -2.25
N LEU A 314 1.42 -0.91 -1.95
CA LEU A 314 1.53 -2.35 -2.13
C LEU A 314 1.25 -2.69 -3.59
N ILE A 315 2.11 -3.50 -4.20
CA ILE A 315 2.07 -3.80 -5.63
C ILE A 315 2.27 -5.30 -5.83
N ILE A 316 1.33 -5.95 -6.52
CA ILE A 316 1.54 -7.29 -7.09
C ILE A 316 1.97 -7.13 -8.54
N SER A 317 3.17 -7.61 -8.85
CA SER A 317 3.69 -7.66 -10.21
C SER A 317 4.00 -9.10 -10.60
N GLY A 318 3.88 -9.44 -11.88
CA GLY A 318 4.33 -10.74 -12.37
C GLY A 318 4.85 -10.69 -13.80
N PRO A 319 5.39 -11.81 -14.29
CA PRO A 319 6.13 -11.85 -15.55
C PRO A 319 5.19 -11.65 -16.74
N VAL A 320 5.63 -10.86 -17.71
CA VAL A 320 4.93 -10.70 -18.99
C VAL A 320 5.28 -11.88 -19.89
N ALA A 321 4.27 -12.61 -20.36
CA ALA A 321 4.42 -13.83 -21.19
C ALA A 321 5.17 -13.61 -22.53
N ARG A 322 5.40 -12.35 -22.93
CA ARG A 322 6.12 -11.95 -24.16
C ARG A 322 7.37 -11.10 -23.87
N GLY A 323 7.93 -11.19 -22.66
CA GLY A 323 9.09 -10.37 -22.27
C GLY A 323 10.41 -10.72 -22.97
N ASP A 324 10.52 -11.88 -23.62
CA ASP A 324 11.79 -12.38 -24.17
C ASP A 324 12.22 -11.74 -25.50
N ASP A 325 11.35 -10.96 -26.16
CA ASP A 325 11.58 -10.51 -27.55
C ASP A 325 11.64 -8.99 -27.72
N GLN A 326 12.00 -8.22 -26.68
CA GLN A 326 12.21 -6.76 -26.83
C GLN A 326 13.43 -6.40 -27.69
N GLN A 327 14.14 -7.36 -28.28
CA GLN A 327 15.25 -7.18 -29.23
C GLN A 327 16.33 -6.17 -28.77
N PHE A 328 16.53 -5.99 -27.45
CA PHE A 328 17.52 -5.05 -26.91
C PHE A 328 18.92 -5.27 -27.49
N HIS A 329 19.32 -6.53 -27.67
CA HIS A 329 20.61 -6.89 -28.27
C HIS A 329 20.75 -6.43 -29.73
N VAL A 330 19.64 -6.38 -30.49
CA VAL A 330 19.62 -5.95 -31.89
C VAL A 330 19.76 -4.43 -32.00
N HIS A 331 19.11 -3.69 -31.10
CA HIS A 331 19.06 -2.23 -31.15
C HIS A 331 20.20 -1.54 -30.39
N LYS A 332 20.78 -2.19 -29.38
CA LYS A 332 21.90 -1.67 -28.57
C LYS A 332 23.04 -1.08 -29.42
N PRO A 333 23.57 -1.75 -30.45
CA PRO A 333 24.66 -1.19 -31.26
C PRO A 333 24.29 0.12 -31.96
N ARG A 334 23.02 0.29 -32.38
CA ARG A 334 22.56 1.52 -33.04
C ARG A 334 22.55 2.69 -32.07
N ILE A 335 22.04 2.47 -30.86
CA ILE A 335 21.96 3.49 -29.82
C ILE A 335 23.34 3.86 -29.31
N LEU A 336 24.25 2.89 -29.16
CA LEU A 336 25.64 3.17 -28.80
C LEU A 336 26.31 4.11 -29.80
N THR A 337 26.20 3.81 -31.11
CA THR A 337 26.74 4.68 -32.16
C THR A 337 26.08 6.07 -32.15
N LEU A 338 24.75 6.13 -31.97
CA LEU A 338 24.01 7.39 -31.90
C LEU A 338 24.51 8.29 -30.77
N VAL A 339 24.71 7.73 -29.57
CA VAL A 339 25.18 8.47 -28.39
C VAL A 339 26.63 8.93 -28.57
N GLN A 340 27.49 8.12 -29.21
CA GLN A 340 28.87 8.52 -29.53
C GLN A 340 28.93 9.69 -30.52
N GLU A 341 28.10 9.68 -31.56
CA GLU A 341 28.02 10.80 -32.51
C GLU A 341 27.39 12.05 -31.88
N GLN A 342 26.38 11.88 -31.01
CA GLN A 342 25.83 12.97 -30.20
C GLN A 342 26.93 13.61 -29.34
N GLU A 343 27.76 12.83 -28.66
CA GLU A 343 28.85 13.35 -27.84
C GLU A 343 29.83 14.18 -28.69
N ARG A 344 30.12 13.75 -29.92
CA ARG A 344 30.96 14.51 -30.86
C ARG A 344 30.33 15.86 -31.22
N ILE A 345 29.02 15.89 -31.46
CA ILE A 345 28.26 17.13 -31.74
C ILE A 345 28.31 18.06 -30.52
N VAL A 346 28.02 17.54 -29.33
CA VAL A 346 28.06 18.30 -28.07
C VAL A 346 29.46 18.86 -27.80
N ARG A 347 30.52 18.06 -28.02
CA ARG A 347 31.91 18.50 -27.87
C ARG A 347 32.23 19.65 -28.83
N THR A 348 31.72 19.59 -30.06
CA THR A 348 31.91 20.63 -31.07
C THR A 348 31.19 21.91 -30.65
N ALA A 349 29.92 21.82 -30.25
CA ALA A 349 29.15 22.95 -29.74
C ALA A 349 29.80 23.59 -28.51
N LEU A 350 30.27 22.79 -27.55
CA LEU A 350 30.97 23.30 -26.36
C LEU A 350 32.26 24.05 -26.72
N ASN A 351 33.03 23.56 -27.69
CA ASN A 351 34.25 24.22 -28.15
C ASN A 351 33.94 25.55 -28.86
N GLU A 352 32.88 25.61 -29.67
CA GLU A 352 32.43 26.88 -30.27
C GLU A 352 31.96 27.86 -29.21
N ALA A 353 31.18 27.40 -28.21
CA ALA A 353 30.77 28.25 -27.09
C ALA A 353 31.99 28.88 -26.39
N LYS A 354 33.03 28.09 -26.09
CA LYS A 354 34.27 28.60 -25.47
C LYS A 354 34.96 29.68 -26.32
N LYS A 355 35.06 29.48 -27.64
CA LYS A 355 35.65 30.48 -28.55
C LYS A 355 34.88 31.80 -28.56
N TYR A 356 33.55 31.76 -28.52
CA TYR A 356 32.72 32.97 -28.45
C TYR A 356 32.86 33.68 -27.11
N PHE A 357 32.93 32.91 -26.01
CA PHE A 357 33.14 33.46 -24.66
C PHE A 357 34.50 34.15 -24.52
N GLU A 358 35.56 33.58 -25.11
CA GLU A 358 36.89 34.21 -25.18
C GLU A 358 36.89 35.56 -25.92
N LYS A 359 35.97 35.74 -26.88
CA LYS A 359 35.79 36.99 -27.64
C LYS A 359 34.84 37.99 -26.98
N GLY A 360 34.20 37.62 -25.87
CA GLY A 360 33.16 38.43 -25.23
C GLY A 360 31.80 38.39 -25.93
N GLU A 361 31.61 37.48 -26.89
CA GLU A 361 30.37 37.26 -27.65
C GLU A 361 29.53 36.18 -26.96
N ASP A 362 29.25 36.35 -25.66
CA ASP A 362 28.59 35.36 -24.79
C ASP A 362 27.06 35.54 -24.71
N GLY A 363 26.48 36.23 -25.69
CA GLY A 363 25.04 36.50 -25.79
C GLY A 363 24.22 35.26 -26.14
N PRO A 364 22.88 35.32 -25.95
CA PRO A 364 21.98 34.20 -26.23
C PRO A 364 22.04 33.63 -27.64
N LYS A 365 22.36 34.45 -28.66
CA LYS A 365 22.37 34.05 -30.07
C LYS A 365 23.74 33.58 -30.55
N GLU A 366 24.79 33.92 -29.81
CA GLU A 366 26.19 33.69 -30.12
C GLU A 366 26.73 32.51 -29.30
N GLY A 367 27.66 32.74 -28.36
CA GLY A 367 28.20 31.69 -27.50
C GLY A 367 27.13 31.00 -26.64
N GLY A 368 26.08 31.71 -26.25
CA GLY A 368 24.96 31.18 -25.46
C GLY A 368 24.17 30.10 -26.21
N LEU A 369 23.97 30.23 -27.53
CA LEU A 369 23.31 29.22 -28.36
C LEU A 369 24.08 27.91 -28.33
N HIS A 370 25.39 27.96 -28.58
CA HIS A 370 26.25 26.79 -28.61
C HIS A 370 26.35 26.12 -27.22
N LEU A 371 26.40 26.93 -26.16
CA LEU A 371 26.40 26.44 -24.79
C LEU A 371 25.08 25.75 -24.43
N PHE A 372 23.95 26.35 -24.79
CA PHE A 372 22.62 25.77 -24.55
C PHE A 372 22.40 24.50 -25.38
N ARG A 373 22.87 24.46 -26.63
CA ARG A 373 22.86 23.26 -27.47
C ARG A 373 23.66 22.12 -26.86
N ALA A 374 24.85 22.40 -26.34
CA ALA A 374 25.65 21.40 -25.64
C ALA A 374 24.91 20.85 -24.40
N TYR A 375 24.25 21.74 -23.64
CA TYR A 375 23.45 21.38 -22.47
C TYR A 375 22.20 20.55 -22.82
N ARG A 376 21.43 20.95 -23.83
CA ARG A 376 20.28 20.18 -24.36
C ARG A 376 20.69 18.82 -24.93
N GLY A 377 21.90 18.73 -25.49
CA GLY A 377 22.38 17.49 -26.09
C GLY A 377 22.85 16.44 -25.07
N LEU A 378 23.70 16.81 -24.11
CA LEU A 378 24.20 15.95 -23.04
C LEU A 378 24.51 16.79 -21.78
N PRO A 379 23.52 17.05 -20.90
CA PRO A 379 23.70 17.94 -19.75
C PRO A 379 24.69 17.39 -18.72
N LYS A 380 24.78 16.06 -18.60
CA LYS A 380 25.73 15.35 -17.73
C LYS A 380 27.13 15.15 -18.35
N TYR A 381 27.45 15.81 -19.46
CA TYR A 381 28.78 15.70 -20.08
C TYR A 381 29.85 16.39 -19.22
N GLY A 382 30.83 15.64 -18.73
CA GLY A 382 31.84 16.14 -17.77
C GLY A 382 32.52 17.46 -18.15
N PRO A 383 33.04 17.63 -19.39
CA PRO A 383 33.62 18.89 -19.85
C PRO A 383 32.64 20.07 -19.87
N LEU A 384 31.35 19.82 -20.11
CA LEU A 384 30.30 20.83 -20.04
C LEU A 384 30.03 21.23 -18.58
N ILE A 385 29.89 20.27 -17.67
CA ILE A 385 29.70 20.52 -16.23
C ILE A 385 30.83 21.41 -15.70
N LYS A 386 32.07 21.11 -16.07
CA LYS A 386 33.24 21.89 -15.69
C LYS A 386 33.15 23.34 -16.18
N PHE A 387 32.75 23.54 -17.43
CA PHE A 387 32.60 24.89 -18.00
C PHE A 387 31.43 25.66 -17.36
N LEU A 388 30.29 25.01 -17.12
CA LEU A 388 29.14 25.61 -16.43
C LEU A 388 29.45 26.03 -14.99
N SER A 389 30.44 25.39 -14.35
CA SER A 389 30.90 25.71 -12.99
C SER A 389 31.78 26.97 -12.94
N GLU A 390 32.23 27.49 -14.08
CA GLU A 390 32.99 28.74 -14.12
C GLU A 390 32.08 29.95 -13.80
N PRO A 391 32.63 31.02 -13.18
CA PRO A 391 31.84 32.18 -12.75
C PRO A 391 31.02 32.79 -13.90
N GLY A 392 29.70 32.85 -13.72
CA GLY A 392 28.78 33.51 -14.66
C GLY A 392 28.34 32.67 -15.86
N VAL A 393 29.00 31.55 -16.17
CA VAL A 393 28.71 30.74 -17.37
C VAL A 393 27.32 30.08 -17.27
N LYS A 394 26.96 29.51 -16.11
CA LYS A 394 25.62 28.94 -15.90
C LYS A 394 24.50 29.97 -16.10
N VAL A 395 24.70 31.21 -15.65
CA VAL A 395 23.72 32.30 -15.82
C VAL A 395 23.55 32.66 -17.30
N LYS A 396 24.63 32.63 -18.08
CA LYS A 396 24.59 32.87 -19.52
C LYS A 396 23.87 31.75 -20.26
N MET A 397 24.10 30.49 -19.86
CA MET A 397 23.34 29.34 -20.37
C MET A 397 21.84 29.49 -20.10
N GLN A 398 21.44 29.83 -18.86
CA GLN A 398 20.03 30.04 -18.51
C GLN A 398 19.39 31.21 -19.26
N LYS A 399 20.15 32.27 -19.56
CA LYS A 399 19.67 33.37 -20.41
C LYS A 399 19.41 32.92 -21.85
N ALA A 400 20.27 32.04 -22.39
CA ALA A 400 20.04 31.42 -23.69
C ALA A 400 18.82 30.49 -23.66
N GLU A 401 18.70 29.62 -22.64
CA GLU A 401 17.53 28.77 -22.43
C GLU A 401 16.23 29.60 -22.45
N ASN A 402 16.14 30.65 -21.64
CA ASN A 402 14.97 31.52 -21.59
C ASN A 402 14.67 32.20 -22.93
N TYR A 403 15.70 32.60 -23.67
CA TYR A 403 15.54 33.21 -24.99
C TYR A 403 14.95 32.24 -26.02
N TYR A 404 15.32 30.95 -25.98
CA TYR A 404 14.81 29.97 -26.94
C TYR A 404 13.48 29.33 -26.52
N LEU A 405 13.16 29.34 -25.22
CA LEU A 405 11.87 28.88 -24.70
C LEU A 405 10.75 29.93 -24.80
N GLN A 406 11.06 31.22 -25.00
CA GLN A 406 10.05 32.27 -25.19
C GLN A 406 9.16 32.01 -26.44
N ASP A 407 8.03 32.72 -26.54
CA ASP A 407 7.09 32.62 -27.66
C ASP A 407 6.66 31.19 -28.01
N GLN A 408 6.37 30.38 -26.98
CA GLN A 408 5.97 28.97 -27.13
C GLN A 408 7.03 28.11 -27.86
N GLN A 409 8.31 28.28 -27.53
CA GLN A 409 9.40 27.44 -28.04
C GLN A 409 9.63 27.51 -29.56
N LYS A 410 9.09 28.53 -30.26
CA LYS A 410 9.21 28.66 -31.72
C LYS A 410 10.63 28.57 -32.26
N ASN A 411 11.62 29.00 -31.47
CA ASN A 411 13.02 29.03 -31.87
C ASN A 411 13.82 27.79 -31.41
N MET A 412 13.19 26.81 -30.75
CA MET A 412 13.88 25.61 -30.27
C MET A 412 14.52 24.80 -31.40
N GLN A 413 13.90 24.78 -32.57
CA GLN A 413 14.46 24.12 -33.76
C GLN A 413 15.87 24.61 -34.11
N VAL A 414 16.22 25.87 -33.78
CA VAL A 414 17.57 26.42 -34.00
C VAL A 414 18.59 25.71 -33.11
N VAL A 415 18.23 25.46 -31.85
CA VAL A 415 19.07 24.78 -30.86
C VAL A 415 19.23 23.31 -31.27
N ASP A 416 18.12 22.64 -31.59
CA ASP A 416 18.08 21.20 -31.82
C ASP A 416 18.55 20.79 -33.23
N SER A 417 18.66 21.74 -34.17
CA SER A 417 18.98 21.50 -35.59
C SER A 417 20.24 20.66 -35.85
N GLU A 418 21.21 20.66 -34.94
CA GLU A 418 22.45 19.88 -35.05
C GLU A 418 22.42 18.59 -34.23
N LEU A 419 21.52 18.48 -33.26
CA LEU A 419 21.46 17.35 -32.34
C LEU A 419 20.79 16.14 -33.00
N LEU A 420 21.19 14.95 -32.59
CA LEU A 420 20.55 13.68 -32.97
C LEU A 420 19.40 13.35 -32.00
N PHE A 421 19.54 13.74 -30.74
CA PHE A 421 18.46 13.74 -29.76
C PHE A 421 18.63 14.90 -28.79
N HIS A 422 17.59 15.25 -28.06
CA HIS A 422 17.67 16.23 -26.99
C HIS A 422 17.14 15.65 -25.68
N ILE A 423 17.63 16.19 -24.57
CA ILE A 423 17.30 15.78 -23.22
C ILE A 423 16.55 16.90 -22.52
N ASP A 424 15.44 16.55 -21.87
CA ASP A 424 14.77 17.42 -20.91
C ASP A 424 14.93 16.83 -19.49
N GLU A 425 15.82 17.42 -18.69
CA GLU A 425 16.06 16.97 -17.31
C GLU A 425 14.84 17.21 -16.40
N LYS A 426 13.97 18.18 -16.71
CA LYS A 426 12.78 18.47 -15.91
C LYS A 426 11.70 17.42 -16.13
N GLN A 427 11.57 16.93 -17.36
CA GLN A 427 10.61 15.89 -17.72
C GLN A 427 11.20 14.48 -17.70
N ASN A 428 12.51 14.34 -17.47
CA ASN A 428 13.23 13.06 -17.51
C ASN A 428 12.99 12.31 -18.83
N SER A 429 12.98 13.06 -19.95
CA SER A 429 12.70 12.57 -21.29
C SER A 429 13.90 12.74 -22.22
N VAL A 430 13.94 11.89 -23.26
CA VAL A 430 14.95 11.91 -24.31
C VAL A 430 14.26 11.65 -25.62
N ASP A 431 14.36 12.62 -26.52
CA ASP A 431 13.55 12.65 -27.74
C ASP A 431 14.46 12.75 -28.97
N LEU A 432 14.27 11.83 -29.91
CA LEU A 432 15.01 11.78 -31.17
C LEU A 432 14.62 12.95 -32.07
N THR A 433 15.61 13.58 -32.71
CA THR A 433 15.37 14.52 -33.81
C THR A 433 15.21 13.76 -35.13
N GLU A 434 14.74 14.44 -36.17
CA GLU A 434 14.73 13.87 -37.54
C GLU A 434 16.12 13.39 -37.97
N LYS A 435 17.18 14.11 -37.59
CA LYS A 435 18.57 13.69 -37.85
C LYS A 435 18.93 12.42 -37.08
N GLY A 436 18.48 12.29 -35.83
CA GLY A 436 18.67 11.07 -35.04
C GLY A 436 17.95 9.87 -35.62
N LEU A 437 16.69 10.04 -36.04
CA LEU A 437 15.92 9.01 -36.73
C LEU A 437 16.63 8.53 -38.00
N ASN A 438 17.10 9.46 -38.83
CA ASN A 438 17.88 9.12 -40.03
C ASN A 438 19.21 8.43 -39.69
N ALA A 439 19.85 8.77 -38.58
CA ALA A 439 21.12 8.17 -38.17
C ALA A 439 20.95 6.72 -37.66
N ILE A 440 19.83 6.39 -37.01
CA ILE A 440 19.57 5.02 -36.53
C ILE A 440 18.99 4.09 -37.59
N THR A 441 18.40 4.63 -38.67
CA THR A 441 17.89 3.87 -39.82
C THR A 441 19.05 3.56 -40.78
N ARG A 442 19.31 2.27 -41.07
CA ARG A 442 20.44 1.87 -41.93
C ARG A 442 20.12 2.04 -43.41
N SER A 443 21.17 2.16 -44.22
CA SER A 443 21.05 2.14 -45.69
C SER A 443 20.38 0.85 -46.17
N GLY A 444 19.26 0.98 -46.87
CA GLY A 444 18.45 -0.14 -47.36
C GLY A 444 17.30 -0.56 -46.45
N GLU A 445 17.13 0.07 -45.29
CA GLU A 445 15.93 -0.06 -44.44
C GLU A 445 14.84 0.92 -44.86
N ASP A 446 13.60 0.59 -44.48
CA ASP A 446 12.44 1.45 -44.65
C ASP A 446 12.66 2.80 -43.93
N PRO A 447 12.51 3.97 -44.58
CA PRO A 447 12.53 5.26 -43.90
C PRO A 447 11.52 5.37 -42.76
N GLU A 448 10.41 4.64 -42.81
CA GLU A 448 9.38 4.57 -41.75
C GLU A 448 9.66 3.48 -40.70
N PHE A 449 10.87 2.91 -40.67
CA PHE A 449 11.18 1.80 -39.75
C PHE A 449 11.06 2.18 -38.27
N PHE A 450 11.34 3.43 -37.89
CA PHE A 450 11.12 3.93 -36.53
C PHE A 450 10.00 4.97 -36.45
N VAL A 451 9.10 4.99 -37.44
CA VAL A 451 7.96 5.92 -37.49
C VAL A 451 6.69 5.11 -37.30
N LEU A 452 5.86 5.53 -36.35
CA LEU A 452 4.58 4.90 -36.08
C LEU A 452 3.51 5.47 -37.01
N PRO A 453 2.91 4.67 -37.92
CA PRO A 453 1.87 5.16 -38.81
C PRO A 453 0.55 5.37 -38.07
N ASP A 454 -0.30 6.26 -38.58
CA ASP A 454 -1.67 6.41 -38.08
C ASP A 454 -2.50 5.17 -38.45
N ILE A 455 -2.74 4.33 -37.44
CA ILE A 455 -3.44 3.07 -37.61
C ILE A 455 -4.92 3.27 -37.98
N ALA A 456 -5.55 4.35 -37.52
CA ALA A 456 -6.95 4.62 -37.81
C ALA A 456 -7.15 4.93 -39.29
N ILE A 457 -6.23 5.68 -39.89
CA ILE A 457 -6.24 5.97 -41.33
C ILE A 457 -6.03 4.68 -42.13
N LYS A 458 -5.00 3.89 -41.81
CA LYS A 458 -4.72 2.65 -42.55
C LYS A 458 -5.83 1.60 -42.41
N LEU A 459 -6.43 1.46 -41.22
CA LEU A 459 -7.59 0.56 -41.03
C LEU A 459 -8.82 1.03 -41.81
N ALA A 460 -9.05 2.35 -41.88
CA ALA A 460 -10.14 2.92 -42.67
C ALA A 460 -9.93 2.75 -44.19
N GLU A 461 -8.69 2.76 -44.67
CA GLU A 461 -8.34 2.46 -46.06
C GLU A 461 -8.62 0.99 -46.42
N VAL A 462 -8.25 0.06 -45.54
CA VAL A 462 -8.57 -1.37 -45.69
C VAL A 462 -10.09 -1.59 -45.73
N GLU A 463 -10.84 -0.88 -44.89
CA GLU A 463 -12.30 -0.95 -44.85
C GLU A 463 -12.95 -0.48 -46.16
N LYS A 464 -12.42 0.60 -46.75
CA LYS A 464 -12.89 1.20 -48.01
C LYS A 464 -12.43 0.43 -49.26
N SER A 465 -11.51 -0.52 -49.13
CA SER A 465 -11.03 -1.29 -50.27
C SER A 465 -12.13 -2.19 -50.87
N PRO A 466 -12.06 -2.53 -52.18
CA PRO A 466 -13.01 -3.44 -52.81
C PRO A 466 -12.77 -4.93 -52.47
N ALA A 467 -11.84 -5.24 -51.56
CA ALA A 467 -11.49 -6.61 -51.21
C ALA A 467 -12.64 -7.39 -50.52
N PRO A 468 -12.71 -8.72 -50.65
CA PRO A 468 -13.64 -9.58 -49.90
C PRO A 468 -13.48 -9.43 -48.38
N ALA A 469 -14.53 -9.75 -47.62
CA ALA A 469 -14.54 -9.60 -46.15
C ALA A 469 -13.42 -10.38 -45.45
N ASP A 470 -13.14 -11.61 -45.90
CA ASP A 470 -12.08 -12.45 -45.32
C ASP A 470 -10.68 -11.88 -45.59
N GLU A 471 -10.44 -11.33 -46.78
CA GLU A 471 -9.18 -10.66 -47.11
C GLU A 471 -8.99 -9.35 -46.33
N LYS A 472 -10.07 -8.59 -46.10
CA LYS A 472 -10.03 -7.40 -45.24
C LYS A 472 -9.66 -7.73 -43.81
N LEU A 473 -10.23 -8.82 -43.26
CA LEU A 473 -9.91 -9.26 -41.91
C LEU A 473 -8.42 -9.62 -41.78
N GLN A 474 -7.89 -10.40 -42.73
CA GLN A 474 -6.47 -10.75 -42.76
C GLN A 474 -5.56 -9.52 -42.89
N GLN A 475 -5.92 -8.55 -43.73
CA GLN A 475 -5.17 -7.30 -43.89
C GLN A 475 -5.18 -6.47 -42.60
N LYS A 476 -6.31 -6.39 -41.90
CA LYS A 476 -6.40 -5.71 -40.60
C LYS A 476 -5.54 -6.39 -39.54
N GLU A 477 -5.60 -7.72 -39.44
CA GLU A 477 -4.78 -8.48 -38.50
C GLU A 477 -3.28 -8.31 -38.80
N ALA A 478 -2.88 -8.37 -40.07
CA ALA A 478 -1.50 -8.12 -40.47
C ALA A 478 -1.04 -6.70 -40.11
N LEU A 479 -1.90 -5.70 -40.32
CA LEU A 479 -1.61 -4.30 -40.00
C LEU A 479 -1.49 -4.07 -38.49
N LEU A 480 -2.36 -4.68 -37.68
CA LEU A 480 -2.30 -4.62 -36.22
C LEU A 480 -1.02 -5.29 -35.69
N ASN A 481 -0.64 -6.43 -36.27
CA ASN A 481 0.60 -7.11 -35.92
C ASN A 481 1.85 -6.29 -36.29
N GLU A 482 1.90 -5.71 -37.49
CA GLU A 482 3.00 -4.83 -37.90
C GLU A 482 3.09 -3.59 -36.99
N TYR A 483 1.96 -2.96 -36.70
CA TYR A 483 1.89 -1.82 -35.80
C TYR A 483 2.41 -2.16 -34.40
N SER A 484 1.98 -3.28 -33.82
CA SER A 484 2.45 -3.74 -32.51
C SER A 484 3.98 -3.94 -32.51
N GLN A 485 4.52 -4.61 -33.53
CA GLN A 485 5.97 -4.83 -33.65
C GLN A 485 6.75 -3.52 -33.81
N LYS A 486 6.21 -2.55 -34.58
CA LYS A 486 6.81 -1.21 -34.72
C LYS A 486 6.77 -0.45 -33.39
N ALA A 487 5.66 -0.49 -32.67
CA ALA A 487 5.51 0.15 -31.38
C ALA A 487 6.49 -0.41 -30.34
N ASP A 488 6.58 -1.74 -30.23
CA ASP A 488 7.51 -2.41 -29.31
C ASP A 488 8.97 -2.04 -29.63
N ARG A 489 9.34 -2.00 -30.91
CA ARG A 489 10.67 -1.58 -31.35
C ARG A 489 11.00 -0.13 -30.97
N ILE A 490 10.07 0.79 -31.21
CA ILE A 490 10.24 2.22 -30.87
C ILE A 490 10.42 2.35 -29.35
N HIS A 491 9.60 1.64 -28.58
CA HIS A 491 9.70 1.60 -27.11
C HIS A 491 11.08 1.11 -26.65
N THR A 492 11.56 -0.02 -27.16
CA THR A 492 12.90 -0.54 -26.87
C THR A 492 13.99 0.49 -27.16
N VAL A 493 13.94 1.14 -28.32
CA VAL A 493 14.91 2.17 -28.72
C VAL A 493 14.88 3.35 -27.75
N GLN A 494 13.70 3.79 -27.35
CA GLN A 494 13.54 4.90 -26.41
C GLN A 494 14.08 4.55 -25.01
N GLN A 495 13.80 3.35 -24.51
CA GLN A 495 14.32 2.88 -23.22
C GLN A 495 15.85 2.72 -23.23
N LEU A 496 16.42 2.18 -24.31
CA LEU A 496 17.87 2.14 -24.49
C LEU A 496 18.46 3.55 -24.52
N LEU A 497 17.88 4.45 -25.31
CA LEU A 497 18.36 5.82 -25.42
C LEU A 497 18.36 6.52 -24.05
N LYS A 498 17.28 6.35 -23.28
CA LYS A 498 17.17 6.85 -21.89
C LYS A 498 18.24 6.23 -20.99
N ALA A 499 18.44 4.92 -21.03
CA ALA A 499 19.45 4.21 -20.24
C ALA A 499 20.88 4.68 -20.54
N TYR A 500 21.22 5.00 -21.80
CA TYR A 500 22.55 5.49 -22.17
C TYR A 500 22.78 6.97 -21.84
N SER A 501 21.72 7.79 -21.82
CA SER A 501 21.86 9.25 -21.73
C SER A 501 21.56 9.82 -20.34
N LEU A 502 20.65 9.22 -19.57
CA LEU A 502 20.22 9.75 -18.27
C LEU A 502 20.79 8.99 -17.07
N PHE A 503 21.12 7.72 -17.24
CA PHE A 503 21.55 6.84 -16.16
C PHE A 503 23.04 6.52 -16.29
N GLN A 504 23.80 6.74 -15.23
CA GLN A 504 25.22 6.50 -15.10
C GLN A 504 25.47 5.43 -14.04
N LYS A 505 26.40 4.52 -14.38
CA LYS A 505 26.89 3.52 -13.43
C LYS A 505 27.60 4.22 -12.27
N ASP A 506 27.42 3.70 -11.07
CA ASP A 506 27.94 4.21 -9.80
C ASP A 506 27.33 5.55 -9.35
N VAL A 507 26.25 6.00 -10.00
CA VAL A 507 25.44 7.16 -9.60
C VAL A 507 23.99 6.74 -9.37
N GLU A 508 23.25 6.41 -10.43
CA GLU A 508 21.84 5.99 -10.32
C GLU A 508 21.67 4.47 -10.12
N TYR A 509 22.70 3.69 -10.42
CA TYR A 509 22.71 2.23 -10.23
C TYR A 509 24.13 1.68 -10.09
N VAL A 510 24.24 0.51 -9.48
CA VAL A 510 25.47 -0.30 -9.43
C VAL A 510 25.20 -1.70 -9.99
N ILE A 511 26.28 -2.40 -10.34
CA ILE A 511 26.21 -3.81 -10.72
C ILE A 511 26.73 -4.63 -9.54
N ASP A 512 25.86 -5.42 -8.93
CA ASP A 512 26.21 -6.33 -7.85
C ASP A 512 25.72 -7.74 -8.16
N ASN A 513 26.58 -8.75 -7.94
CA ASN A 513 26.31 -10.16 -8.25
C ASN A 513 25.76 -10.43 -9.66
N GLY A 514 26.17 -9.62 -10.64
CA GLY A 514 25.69 -9.74 -12.01
C GLY A 514 24.23 -9.32 -12.19
N ALA A 515 23.71 -8.42 -11.35
CA ALA A 515 22.39 -7.81 -11.46
C ALA A 515 22.49 -6.28 -11.29
N ILE A 516 21.56 -5.54 -11.91
CA ILE A 516 21.45 -4.08 -11.72
C ILE A 516 20.76 -3.80 -10.38
N LYS A 517 21.39 -3.00 -9.52
CA LYS A 517 20.82 -2.55 -8.26
C LYS A 517 20.68 -1.03 -8.25
N ILE A 518 19.50 -0.54 -7.85
CA ILE A 518 19.22 0.90 -7.80
C ILE A 518 19.91 1.52 -6.59
N VAL A 519 20.50 2.69 -6.78
CA VAL A 519 21.09 3.50 -5.70
C VAL A 519 20.17 4.67 -5.40
N ASP A 520 19.86 4.88 -4.13
CA ASP A 520 19.14 6.06 -3.67
C ASP A 520 20.04 7.30 -3.79
N GLU A 521 19.62 8.30 -4.57
CA GLU A 521 20.43 9.50 -4.88
C GLU A 521 20.77 10.35 -3.65
N GLN A 522 19.94 10.30 -2.59
CA GLN A 522 20.14 11.14 -1.40
C GLN A 522 21.08 10.47 -0.40
N THR A 523 20.96 9.15 -0.24
CA THR A 523 21.62 8.39 0.82
C THR A 523 22.77 7.51 0.31
N GLY A 524 22.85 7.25 -0.99
CA GLY A 524 23.81 6.33 -1.60
C GLY A 524 23.56 4.86 -1.25
N ARG A 525 22.41 4.52 -0.65
CA ARG A 525 22.08 3.15 -0.24
C ARG A 525 21.57 2.33 -1.41
N ILE A 526 21.90 1.04 -1.39
CA ILE A 526 21.39 0.06 -2.36
C ILE A 526 19.94 -0.29 -2.00
N MET A 527 19.04 -0.13 -2.96
CA MET A 527 17.61 -0.40 -2.80
C MET A 527 17.29 -1.83 -3.25
N GLU A 528 17.40 -2.79 -2.32
CA GLU A 528 17.10 -4.20 -2.58
C GLU A 528 15.65 -4.43 -3.03
N GLY A 529 15.46 -5.35 -3.99
CA GLY A 529 14.15 -5.69 -4.56
C GLY A 529 13.51 -4.63 -5.47
N ARG A 530 14.11 -3.44 -5.64
CA ARG A 530 13.55 -2.40 -6.53
C ARG A 530 14.09 -2.52 -7.96
N ARG A 531 13.21 -2.30 -8.94
CA ARG A 531 13.54 -2.25 -10.37
C ARG A 531 12.92 -1.03 -11.02
N TYR A 532 13.52 -0.55 -12.10
CA TYR A 532 12.94 0.52 -12.91
C TYR A 532 11.79 -0.06 -13.75
N SER A 533 10.70 0.68 -13.88
CA SER A 533 9.51 0.25 -14.61
C SER A 533 9.67 0.41 -16.13
N ASP A 534 8.67 -0.08 -16.88
CA ASP A 534 8.46 0.23 -18.29
C ASP A 534 9.60 -0.19 -19.24
N GLY A 535 10.32 -1.26 -18.91
CA GLY A 535 11.42 -1.78 -19.74
C GLY A 535 12.76 -1.07 -19.51
N LEU A 536 12.82 -0.01 -18.69
CA LEU A 536 14.06 0.73 -18.43
C LEU A 536 15.11 -0.12 -17.70
N HIS A 537 14.69 -0.97 -16.77
CA HIS A 537 15.63 -1.83 -16.05
C HIS A 537 16.26 -2.87 -16.98
N GLN A 538 15.47 -3.44 -17.89
CA GLN A 538 15.95 -4.35 -18.94
C GLN A 538 16.89 -3.63 -19.90
N ALA A 539 16.61 -2.37 -20.23
CA ALA A 539 17.51 -1.54 -21.05
C ALA A 539 18.86 -1.30 -20.35
N LEU A 540 18.89 -1.10 -19.03
CA LEU A 540 20.11 -0.99 -18.22
C LEU A 540 20.88 -2.32 -18.16
N GLU A 541 20.17 -3.44 -17.97
CA GLU A 541 20.77 -4.78 -18.03
C GLU A 541 21.41 -5.01 -19.41
N ALA A 542 20.69 -4.68 -20.47
CA ALA A 542 21.19 -4.76 -21.84
C ALA A 542 22.41 -3.84 -22.07
N LYS A 543 22.37 -2.59 -21.59
CA LYS A 543 23.47 -1.61 -21.66
C LYS A 543 24.75 -2.18 -21.05
N GLU A 544 24.64 -2.74 -19.85
CA GLU A 544 25.78 -3.27 -19.09
C GLU A 544 26.19 -4.70 -19.46
N ASN A 545 25.49 -5.34 -20.41
CA ASN A 545 25.68 -6.76 -20.77
C ASN A 545 25.41 -7.72 -19.59
N VAL A 546 24.46 -7.36 -18.74
CA VAL A 546 23.93 -8.20 -17.67
C VAL A 546 22.80 -9.06 -18.22
N LYS A 547 22.50 -10.20 -17.57
CA LYS A 547 21.37 -11.05 -17.93
C LYS A 547 20.09 -10.22 -17.82
N ILE A 548 19.36 -10.09 -18.93
CA ILE A 548 18.07 -9.40 -18.96
C ILE A 548 17.05 -10.33 -18.31
N GLU A 549 16.41 -9.89 -17.25
CA GLU A 549 15.29 -10.65 -16.68
C GLU A 549 13.96 -10.24 -17.32
N ALA A 550 12.99 -11.15 -17.32
CA ALA A 550 11.69 -10.92 -17.92
C ALA A 550 11.04 -9.63 -17.38
N ALA A 551 10.44 -8.85 -18.28
CA ALA A 551 9.64 -7.70 -17.91
C ALA A 551 8.52 -8.12 -16.95
N THR A 552 8.32 -7.34 -15.89
CA THR A 552 7.22 -7.52 -14.96
C THR A 552 6.18 -6.44 -15.20
N GLN A 553 4.90 -6.84 -15.19
CA GLN A 553 3.77 -5.91 -15.24
C GLN A 553 3.11 -5.88 -13.87
N THR A 554 2.68 -4.70 -13.46
CA THR A 554 1.83 -4.52 -12.28
C THR A 554 0.41 -5.02 -12.57
N TYR A 555 -0.04 -6.00 -11.79
CA TYR A 555 -1.39 -6.55 -11.87
C TYR A 555 -2.36 -5.84 -10.93
N ALA A 556 -1.92 -5.53 -9.71
CA ALA A 556 -2.77 -4.92 -8.70
C ALA A 556 -1.97 -3.97 -7.81
N THR A 557 -2.60 -2.90 -7.34
CA THR A 557 -1.97 -1.90 -6.48
C THR A 557 -2.97 -1.29 -5.52
N VAL A 558 -2.55 -1.08 -4.26
CA VAL A 558 -3.31 -0.32 -3.26
C VAL A 558 -2.35 0.45 -2.37
N THR A 559 -2.68 1.68 -1.99
CA THR A 559 -1.95 2.39 -0.93
C THR A 559 -2.48 1.93 0.42
N LEU A 560 -1.62 1.87 1.46
CA LEU A 560 -2.10 1.57 2.81
C LEU A 560 -3.17 2.57 3.28
N GLN A 561 -3.07 3.84 2.85
CA GLN A 561 -4.10 4.85 3.08
C GLN A 561 -5.47 4.41 2.57
N ASN A 562 -5.56 4.01 1.30
CA ASN A 562 -6.83 3.57 0.72
C ASN A 562 -7.29 2.24 1.32
N TYR A 563 -6.37 1.33 1.63
CA TYR A 563 -6.68 0.06 2.27
C TYR A 563 -7.38 0.26 3.63
N PHE A 564 -6.76 1.01 4.54
CA PHE A 564 -7.31 1.22 5.88
C PHE A 564 -8.59 2.07 5.89
N ARG A 565 -8.80 2.92 4.88
CA ARG A 565 -10.06 3.67 4.71
C ARG A 565 -11.26 2.80 4.33
N MET A 566 -11.05 1.54 3.92
CA MET A 566 -12.14 0.61 3.63
C MET A 566 -12.81 0.03 4.88
N TYR A 567 -12.15 0.10 6.04
CA TYR A 567 -12.72 -0.40 7.28
C TYR A 567 -13.89 0.46 7.73
N HIS A 568 -14.95 -0.19 8.22
CA HIS A 568 -16.07 0.52 8.85
C HIS A 568 -15.60 1.36 10.04
N LYS A 569 -14.71 0.80 10.87
CA LYS A 569 -14.12 1.49 12.01
C LYS A 569 -12.62 1.21 12.09
N LEU A 570 -11.84 2.28 12.25
CA LEU A 570 -10.38 2.26 12.36
C LEU A 570 -9.99 2.95 13.66
N CYS A 571 -9.02 2.40 14.37
CA CYS A 571 -8.39 3.05 15.52
C CYS A 571 -6.90 2.71 15.59
N GLY A 572 -6.18 3.35 16.50
CA GLY A 572 -4.77 3.03 16.68
C GLY A 572 -4.20 3.43 18.03
N MET A 573 -3.05 2.88 18.37
CA MET A 573 -2.29 3.25 19.56
C MET A 573 -0.85 3.52 19.20
N THR A 574 -0.21 4.44 19.93
CA THR A 574 1.22 4.74 19.77
C THR A 574 1.70 5.52 20.99
N GLY A 575 3.02 5.64 21.15
CA GLY A 575 3.61 6.56 22.12
C GLY A 575 3.71 8.01 21.64
N THR A 576 3.56 8.28 20.34
CA THR A 576 3.94 9.54 19.71
C THR A 576 3.00 9.95 18.56
N ALA A 577 1.70 10.18 18.84
CA ALA A 577 0.73 10.56 17.81
C ALA A 577 0.52 12.07 17.68
N GLU A 578 0.78 12.86 18.73
CA GLU A 578 0.44 14.29 18.77
C GLU A 578 1.10 15.09 17.63
N THR A 579 2.32 14.71 17.22
CA THR A 579 3.04 15.36 16.12
C THR A 579 2.38 15.15 14.76
N GLU A 580 1.77 13.98 14.54
CA GLU A 580 1.13 13.58 13.27
C GLU A 580 -0.40 13.74 13.29
N ALA A 581 -0.97 14.29 14.37
CA ALA A 581 -2.42 14.37 14.58
C ALA A 581 -3.18 15.07 13.43
N ALA A 582 -2.59 16.12 12.85
CA ALA A 582 -3.19 16.83 11.73
C ALA A 582 -3.27 15.95 10.46
N GLU A 583 -2.23 15.16 10.19
CA GLU A 583 -2.18 14.26 9.04
C GLU A 583 -3.15 13.09 9.23
N LEU A 584 -3.13 12.45 10.40
CA LEU A 584 -4.04 11.37 10.79
C LEU A 584 -5.51 11.77 10.66
N TRP A 585 -5.88 12.99 11.10
CA TRP A 585 -7.23 13.52 10.92
C TRP A 585 -7.56 13.80 9.44
N SER A 586 -6.62 14.38 8.69
CA SER A 586 -6.86 14.76 7.30
C SER A 586 -7.12 13.55 6.39
N ILE A 587 -6.36 12.47 6.58
CA ILE A 587 -6.41 11.26 5.74
C ILE A 587 -7.45 10.25 6.26
N TYR A 588 -7.41 9.94 7.55
CA TYR A 588 -8.18 8.83 8.14
C TYR A 588 -9.34 9.26 9.02
N LYS A 589 -9.46 10.56 9.33
CA LYS A 589 -10.44 11.09 10.30
C LYS A 589 -10.24 10.50 11.71
N LEU A 590 -8.99 10.14 12.03
CA LEU A 590 -8.60 9.67 13.36
C LEU A 590 -8.24 10.86 14.24
N ASP A 591 -8.98 11.01 15.34
CA ASP A 591 -8.70 12.00 16.37
C ASP A 591 -7.68 11.45 17.37
N VAL A 592 -6.71 12.26 17.80
CA VAL A 592 -5.72 11.92 18.84
C VAL A 592 -6.16 12.48 20.20
#